data_AF-X1A412-F1
#
_entry.id   AF-X1A412-F1
#
_cell.length_a   1.000
_cell.length_b   1.000
_cell.length_c   1.000
_cell.angle_alpha   90.00
_cell.angle_beta   90.00
_cell.angle_gamma   90.00
#
_symmetry.space_group_name_H-M   'P 1'
#
loop_
_entity.id
_entity.type
_entity.pdbx_description
1 polymer ?
#
loop_
_entity_poly.entity_id
_entity_poly.type
_entity_poly.pdbx_seq_one_letter_code
_entity_poly.pdbx_strand_id
1 'polypeptide(L)'
;MLVKVTDVKMEQSAMGRLFDYGDIEILTASELGANLFRRIDEPIHFKTAMLNAKERIEQGEEAFKPDEGLPGLIASLDQLHQMGILSDEEFSLKKADLLARI
;
A
#
# COMPACT_ATOMS: atom_id res chain seq x y z
N MET A 1 -15.98 -16.71 15.51
CA MET A 1 -16.95 -15.63 15.84
C MET A 1 -16.20 -14.31 15.76
N LEU A 2 -16.86 -13.26 15.26
CA LEU A 2 -16.35 -11.96 14.79
C LEU A 2 -15.77 -11.95 13.38
N VAL A 3 -16.66 -12.00 12.38
CA VAL A 3 -16.38 -11.26 11.14
C VAL A 3 -16.47 -9.78 11.51
N LYS A 4 -15.33 -9.12 11.66
CA LYS A 4 -15.26 -7.67 11.75
C LYS A 4 -15.50 -7.15 10.33
N VAL A 5 -16.76 -6.95 9.98
CA VAL A 5 -17.15 -6.49 8.63
C VAL A 5 -16.67 -5.05 8.48
N THR A 6 -15.60 -4.87 7.70
CA THR A 6 -15.18 -3.57 7.20
C THR A 6 -15.64 -3.48 5.76
N ASP A 7 -16.45 -2.47 5.44
CA ASP A 7 -16.89 -2.19 4.07
C ASP A 7 -16.26 -0.89 3.57
N VAL A 8 -16.09 -0.77 2.26
CA VAL A 8 -15.37 0.34 1.62
C VAL A 8 -16.18 0.87 0.44
N LYS A 9 -16.65 2.10 0.56
CA LYS A 9 -17.33 2.80 -0.51
C LYS A 9 -16.38 3.77 -1.19
N MET A 10 -16.49 3.84 -2.51
CA MET A 10 -15.75 4.78 -3.35
C MET A 10 -16.76 5.56 -4.17
N GLU A 11 -16.67 6.88 -4.12
CA GLU A 11 -17.47 7.77 -4.94
C GLU A 11 -16.56 8.57 -5.85
N GLN A 12 -16.89 8.61 -7.14
CA GLN A 12 -16.13 9.35 -8.13
C GLN A 12 -17.07 10.09 -9.08
N SER A 13 -16.94 11.42 -9.09
CA SER A 13 -17.69 12.27 -10.00
C SER A 13 -17.17 12.16 -11.45
N ALA A 14 -17.93 12.66 -12.42
CA ALA A 14 -17.48 12.67 -13.82
C ALA A 14 -16.19 13.48 -14.02
N MET A 15 -16.03 14.59 -13.30
CA MET A 15 -14.76 15.36 -13.27
C MET A 15 -13.67 14.59 -12.53
N GLY A 16 -14.00 13.91 -11.44
CA GLY A 16 -13.07 13.03 -10.73
C GLY A 16 -12.50 11.93 -11.60
N ARG A 17 -13.27 11.34 -12.52
CA ARG A 17 -12.76 10.39 -13.52
C ARG A 17 -11.81 11.02 -14.53
N LEU A 18 -12.05 12.27 -14.91
CA LEU A 18 -11.21 12.97 -15.89
C LEU A 18 -9.84 13.34 -15.31
N PHE A 19 -9.80 13.66 -14.01
CA PHE A 19 -8.60 14.09 -13.28
C PHE A 19 -8.11 13.05 -12.26
N ASP A 20 -8.59 11.80 -12.39
CA ASP A 20 -8.32 10.65 -11.53
C ASP A 20 -8.34 10.87 -10.01
N TYR A 21 -9.30 11.65 -9.51
CA TYR A 21 -9.53 11.82 -8.07
C TYR A 21 -10.92 11.35 -7.65
N GLY A 22 -11.05 10.91 -6.40
CA GLY A 22 -12.31 10.47 -5.83
C GLY A 22 -12.34 10.51 -4.31
N ASP A 23 -13.49 10.17 -3.75
CA ASP A 23 -13.71 10.10 -2.31
C ASP A 23 -13.80 8.62 -1.88
N ILE A 24 -13.19 8.28 -0.75
CA ILE A 24 -13.21 6.94 -0.16
C ILE A 24 -13.81 7.03 1.23
N GLU A 25 -14.80 6.19 1.51
CA GLU A 25 -15.45 6.06 2.80
C GLU A 25 -15.23 4.64 3.34
N ILE A 26 -14.57 4.54 4.49
CA ILE A 26 -14.31 3.28 5.19
C ILE A 26 -15.30 3.14 6.34
N LEU A 27 -16.08 2.07 6.30
CA LEU A 27 -17.11 1.74 7.29
C LEU A 27 -16.62 0.56 8.14
N THR A 28 -16.29 0.83 9.40
CA THR A 28 -15.77 -0.19 10.33
C THR A 28 -16.86 -0.57 11.33
N ALA A 29 -17.25 -1.85 11.40
CA ALA A 29 -18.30 -2.31 12.32
C ALA A 29 -18.01 -2.10 13.83
N SER A 30 -16.74 -1.87 14.21
CA SER A 30 -16.33 -1.73 15.62
C SER A 30 -16.10 -0.30 16.08
N GLU A 31 -16.01 0.66 15.18
CA GLU A 31 -15.79 2.07 15.51
C GLU A 31 -17.05 2.82 15.11
N LEU A 32 -17.68 3.54 16.04
CA LEU A 32 -18.83 4.38 15.76
C LEU A 32 -18.38 5.57 14.90
N GLY A 33 -18.17 5.34 13.59
CA GLY A 33 -17.69 6.36 12.66
C GLY A 33 -17.29 5.79 11.29
N ALA A 34 -17.56 6.57 10.25
CA ALA A 34 -17.01 6.37 8.93
C ALA A 34 -15.75 7.23 8.77
N ASN A 35 -14.65 6.65 8.26
CA ASN A 35 -13.47 7.44 7.89
C ASN A 35 -13.62 7.88 6.43
N LEU A 36 -13.88 9.18 6.23
CA LEU A 36 -14.06 9.79 4.91
C LEU A 36 -12.79 10.51 4.47
N PHE A 37 -12.19 10.03 3.39
CA PHE A 37 -11.10 10.68 2.70
C PHE A 37 -11.63 11.31 1.42
N ARG A 38 -11.36 12.62 1.23
CA ARG A 38 -11.88 13.38 0.09
C ARG A 38 -10.79 13.72 -0.89
N ARG A 39 -11.09 13.62 -2.19
CA ARG A 39 -10.20 13.98 -3.32
C ARG A 39 -8.84 13.28 -3.23
N ILE A 40 -8.86 11.98 -2.94
CA ILE A 40 -7.65 11.16 -3.08
C ILE A 40 -7.39 10.98 -4.57
N ASP A 41 -6.13 11.14 -4.96
CA ASP A 41 -5.59 10.77 -6.26
C ASP A 41 -5.60 9.25 -6.45
N GLU A 42 -5.82 8.78 -7.67
CA GLU A 42 -5.89 7.35 -8.03
C GLU A 42 -6.79 6.52 -7.07
N PRO A 43 -8.07 6.89 -6.84
CA PRO A 43 -8.93 6.30 -5.80
C PRO A 43 -9.15 4.79 -5.98
N ILE A 44 -9.08 4.29 -7.21
CA ILE A 44 -9.19 2.86 -7.53
C ILE A 44 -7.95 2.11 -7.04
N HIS A 45 -6.75 2.67 -7.26
CA HIS A 45 -5.51 2.08 -6.79
C HIS A 45 -5.49 2.05 -5.26
N PHE A 46 -5.88 3.16 -4.63
CA PHE A 46 -6.01 3.24 -3.17
C PHE A 46 -6.93 2.15 -2.61
N LYS A 47 -8.15 2.00 -3.16
CA LYS A 47 -9.10 0.96 -2.74
C LYS A 47 -8.51 -0.44 -2.89
N THR A 48 -7.83 -0.70 -4.01
CA THR A 48 -7.24 -2.01 -4.32
C THR A 48 -6.09 -2.33 -3.35
N ALA A 49 -5.16 -1.40 -3.15
CA ALA A 49 -4.06 -1.56 -2.22
C ALA A 49 -4.55 -1.82 -0.79
N MET A 50 -5.61 -1.13 -0.37
CA MET A 50 -6.20 -1.31 0.96
C MET A 50 -6.86 -2.69 1.13
N LEU A 51 -7.60 -3.18 0.12
CA LEU A 51 -8.19 -4.52 0.16
C LEU A 51 -7.12 -5.61 0.17
N ASN A 52 -6.08 -5.47 -0.65
CA ASN A 52 -4.95 -6.39 -0.66
C ASN A 52 -4.24 -6.40 0.71
N ALA A 53 -4.01 -5.23 1.31
CA ALA A 53 -3.42 -5.15 2.65
C ALA A 53 -4.29 -5.82 3.71
N LYS A 54 -5.63 -5.65 3.64
CA LYS A 54 -6.58 -6.34 4.51
C LYS A 54 -6.47 -7.86 4.36
N GLU A 55 -6.48 -8.37 3.13
CA GLU A 55 -6.38 -9.81 2.86
C GLU A 55 -5.07 -10.40 3.39
N ARG A 56 -3.95 -9.71 3.23
CA ARG A 56 -2.64 -10.14 3.78
C ARG A 56 -2.66 -10.27 5.29
N ILE A 57 -3.24 -9.30 5.99
CA ILE A 57 -3.41 -9.34 7.45
C ILE A 57 -4.32 -10.51 7.86
N GLU A 58 -5.43 -10.73 7.14
CA GLU A 58 -6.35 -11.85 7.41
C GLU A 58 -5.71 -13.21 7.15
N GLN A 59 -4.81 -13.31 6.17
CA GLN A 59 -4.03 -14.51 5.86
C GLN A 59 -2.88 -14.75 6.85
N GLY A 60 -2.65 -13.82 7.79
CA GLY A 60 -1.54 -13.91 8.73
C GLY A 60 -0.17 -13.70 8.08
N GLU A 61 -0.13 -13.16 6.86
CA GLU A 61 1.12 -12.64 6.31
C GLU A 61 1.52 -11.46 7.18
N GLU A 62 2.69 -11.57 7.82
CA GLU A 62 3.29 -10.40 8.43
C GLU A 62 3.40 -9.33 7.35
N ALA A 63 2.72 -8.20 7.58
CA ALA A 63 2.88 -7.02 6.73
C ALA A 63 4.37 -6.87 6.48
N PHE A 64 4.76 -6.68 5.21
CA PHE A 64 6.16 -6.47 4.84
C PHE A 64 6.68 -5.31 5.68
N LYS A 65 7.32 -5.65 6.79
CA LYS A 65 8.09 -4.73 7.58
C LYS A 65 9.40 -4.75 6.84
N PRO A 66 9.77 -3.67 6.11
CA PRO A 66 11.18 -3.54 5.78
C PRO A 66 11.88 -3.62 7.13
N ASP A 67 12.65 -4.69 7.34
CA ASP A 67 13.44 -4.84 8.55
C ASP A 67 14.25 -3.53 8.65
N GLU A 68 14.00 -2.73 9.69
CA GLU A 68 14.47 -1.34 9.79
C GLU A 68 16.01 -1.28 9.80
N GLY A 69 16.66 -2.43 9.96
CA GLY A 69 18.08 -2.59 9.70
C GLY A 69 18.45 -2.42 8.22
N LEU A 70 19.61 -1.84 7.97
CA LEU A 70 20.24 -1.80 6.64
C LEU A 70 20.19 -3.14 5.87
N PRO A 71 20.38 -4.33 6.50
CA PRO A 71 20.23 -5.62 5.82
C PRO A 71 18.82 -5.87 5.27
N GLY A 72 17.79 -5.42 5.97
CA GLY A 72 16.38 -5.51 5.57
C GLY A 72 16.05 -4.66 4.35
N LEU A 73 16.57 -3.43 4.30
CA LEU A 73 16.43 -2.56 3.13
C LEU A 73 17.11 -3.15 1.89
N ILE A 74 18.27 -3.81 2.05
CA ILE A 74 18.96 -4.48 0.95
C ILE A 74 18.14 -5.67 0.43
N ALA A 75 17.54 -6.46 1.32
CA ALA A 75 16.65 -7.56 0.92
C ALA A 75 15.38 -7.06 0.20
N SER A 76 14.84 -5.92 0.66
CA SER A 76 13.69 -5.26 0.02
C SER A 76 14.02 -4.80 -1.40
N LEU A 77 15.20 -4.22 -1.61
CA LEU A 77 15.68 -3.83 -2.94
C LEU A 77 15.86 -5.04 -3.87
N ASP A 78 16.35 -6.16 -3.35
CA ASP A 78 16.57 -7.39 -4.13
C ASP A 78 15.24 -8.00 -4.59
N GLN A 79 14.23 -8.00 -3.72
CA GLN A 79 12.88 -8.43 -4.10
C GLN A 79 12.26 -7.53 -5.19
N LEU A 80 12.41 -6.21 -5.07
CA LEU A 80 11.90 -5.27 -6.07
C LEU A 80 12.59 -5.44 -7.45
N HIS A 81 13.88 -5.79 -7.44
CA HIS A 81 14.64 -6.15 -8.64
C HIS A 81 14.16 -7.46 -9.25
N GLN A 82 13.95 -8.52 -8.45
CA GLN A 82 13.42 -9.80 -8.91
C GLN A 82 12.00 -9.69 -9.49
N MET A 83 11.18 -8.76 -8.98
CA MET A 83 9.86 -8.45 -9.52
C MET A 83 9.90 -7.62 -10.82
N GLY A 84 11.08 -7.20 -11.29
CA GLY A 84 11.26 -6.39 -12.48
C GLY A 84 10.80 -4.93 -12.34
N ILE A 85 10.58 -4.46 -11.11
CA ILE A 85 10.16 -3.09 -10.80
C ILE A 85 11.35 -2.14 -10.83
N LEU A 86 12.54 -2.62 -10.45
CA LEU A 86 13.81 -1.90 -10.60
C LEU A 86 14.66 -2.48 -11.73
N SER A 87 15.34 -1.59 -12.45
CA SER A 87 16.42 -1.99 -13.37
C SER A 87 17.69 -2.38 -12.62
N ASP A 88 18.58 -3.15 -13.27
CA ASP A 88 19.88 -3.56 -12.72
C ASP A 88 20.72 -2.36 -12.24
N GLU A 89 20.68 -1.25 -13.00
CA GLU A 89 21.42 -0.03 -12.69
C GLU A 89 20.90 0.67 -11.42
N GLU A 90 19.58 0.80 -11.30
CA GLU A 90 18.96 1.44 -10.13
C GLU A 90 19.13 0.61 -8.86
N PHE A 91 19.09 -0.72 -8.98
CA PHE A 91 19.37 -1.63 -7.88
C PHE A 91 20.81 -1.48 -7.38
N SER A 92 21.78 -1.50 -8.28
CA SER A 92 23.20 -1.41 -7.93
C SER A 92 23.55 -0.07 -7.27
N LEU A 93 23.02 1.04 -7.78
CA LEU A 93 23.21 2.37 -7.21
C LEU A 93 22.64 2.47 -5.79
N LYS A 94 21.38 2.04 -5.58
CA LYS A 94 20.73 2.11 -4.26
C LYS A 94 21.37 1.16 -3.26
N LYS A 95 21.80 -0.03 -3.70
CA LYS A 95 22.53 -0.98 -2.84
C LYS A 95 23.88 -0.42 -2.41
N ALA A 96 24.62 0.24 -3.30
CA ALA A 96 25.91 0.85 -2.98
C ALA A 96 25.77 2.02 -1.99
N ASP A 97 24.77 2.88 -2.16
CA ASP A 97 24.48 3.99 -1.22
C ASP A 97 24.14 3.47 0.18
N LEU A 98 23.34 2.40 0.26
CA LEU A 98 23.02 1.78 1.54
C LEU A 98 24.24 1.12 2.18
N LEU A 99 25.10 0.44 1.42
CA LEU A 99 26.33 -0.16 1.94
C LEU A 99 27.34 0.88 2.44
N ALA A 100 27.38 2.07 1.84
CA ALA A 100 28.26 3.16 2.27
C ALA A 100 27.86 3.80 3.61
N ARG A 101 26.67 3.48 4.13
CA ARG A 101 26.15 3.96 5.42
C ARG A 101 26.41 3.00 6.59
N ILE A 102 27.12 1.89 6.36
CA ILE A 102 27.67 0.96 7.38
C ILE A 102 29.02 1.48 7.86
#